data_AF-A0A8I3A596-F1
#
_entry.id   AF-A0A8I3A596-F1
#
_cell.length_a   1.000
_cell.length_b   1.000
_cell.length_c   1.000
_cell.angle_alpha   90.00
_cell.angle_beta   90.00
_cell.angle_gamma   90.00
#
_symmetry.space_group_name_H-M   'P 1'
#
loop_
_entity.id
_entity.type
_entity.pdbx_description
1 polymer ?
#
loop_
_entity_poly.entity_id
_entity_poly.type
_entity_poly.pdbx_seq_one_letter_code
_entity_poly.pdbx_strand_id
1 'polypeptide(L)' 'MVLGSFHLPPNRALGAKFAIALTRWLKEGKIKGEWICKSNHVAVVPGGLNGVVPGLRQLAGGVSATKLVVRPPETIDV' A
#
# COMPACT_ATOMS: atom_id res chain seq x y z
N MET A 1 -22.58 -17.62 -3.42
CA MET A 1 -21.78 -16.52 -2.85
C MET A 1 -20.53 -16.34 -3.70
N VAL A 2 -20.25 -15.13 -4.19
CA VAL A 2 -19.04 -14.82 -4.98
C VAL A 2 -18.12 -13.95 -4.11
N LEU A 3 -16.87 -14.37 -3.90
CA LEU A 3 -15.89 -13.64 -3.09
C LEU A 3 -14.82 -13.03 -4.00
N GLY A 4 -14.68 -11.70 -3.96
CA GLY A 4 -13.71 -10.93 -4.76
C GLY A 4 -12.27 -10.98 -4.24
N SER A 5 -11.81 -12.12 -3.72
CA SER A 5 -10.44 -12.28 -3.22
C SER A 5 -9.55 -12.93 -4.26
N PHE A 6 -8.43 -12.29 -4.61
CA PHE A 6 -7.43 -12.87 -5.52
C PHE A 6 -6.64 -14.03 -4.91
N HIS A 7 -6.71 -14.25 -3.59
CA HIS A 7 -6.03 -15.36 -2.93
C HIS A 7 -6.72 -16.70 -3.17
N LEU A 8 -8.03 -16.68 -3.48
CA LEU A 8 -8.77 -17.88 -3.81
C LEU A 8 -8.25 -18.49 -5.13
N PRO A 9 -7.99 -19.81 -5.18
CA PRO A 9 -7.43 -20.45 -6.37
C PRO A 9 -8.13 -20.10 -7.70
N PRO A 10 -9.48 -20.07 -7.78
CA PRO A 10 -10.18 -19.71 -9.02
C PRO A 10 -9.93 -18.28 -9.51
N ASN A 11 -9.62 -17.35 -8.59
CA ASN A 11 -9.46 -15.93 -8.89
C ASN A 11 -8.01 -15.51 -9.14
N ARG A 12 -7.03 -16.41 -8.92
CA ARG A 12 -5.60 -16.07 -9.06
C ARG A 12 -5.24 -15.60 -10.46
N ALA A 13 -5.79 -16.24 -11.49
CA ALA A 13 -5.57 -15.86 -12.88
C ALA A 13 -6.06 -14.43 -13.17
N LEU A 14 -7.20 -14.05 -12.58
CA LEU A 14 -7.72 -12.68 -12.63
C LEU A 14 -6.79 -11.71 -11.87
N GLY A 15 -6.36 -12.08 -10.67
CA GLY A 15 -5.44 -11.28 -9.85
C GLY A 15 -4.10 -11.00 -10.56
N ALA A 16 -3.54 -11.99 -11.26
CA ALA A 16 -2.34 -11.81 -12.06
C ALA A 16 -2.55 -10.79 -13.20
N LYS A 17 -3.64 -10.93 -13.96
CA LYS A 17 -4.01 -9.96 -15.02
C LYS A 17 -4.22 -8.56 -14.46
N PHE A 18 -4.87 -8.45 -13.30
CA PHE A 18 -5.05 -7.19 -12.60
C PHE A 18 -3.72 -6.54 -12.23
N ALA A 19 -2.80 -7.28 -11.59
CA ALA A 19 -1.50 -6.76 -11.17
C ALA A 19 -0.64 -6.27 -12.36
N ILE A 20 -0.68 -6.97 -13.49
CA ILE A 20 0.00 -6.56 -14.74
C ILE A 20 -0.55 -5.22 -15.25
N ALA A 21 -1.87 -5.06 -15.25
CA ALA A 21 -2.52 -3.85 -15.76
C ALA A 21 -2.43 -2.67 -14.79
N LEU A 22 -2.31 -2.93 -13.48
CA LEU A 22 -2.36 -1.94 -12.40
C LEU A 22 -1.36 -0.80 -12.60
N THR A 23 -0.09 -1.12 -12.88
CA THR A 23 0.97 -0.10 -13.06
C THR A 23 0.63 0.87 -14.19
N ARG A 24 0.14 0.34 -15.31
CA ARG A 24 -0.28 1.16 -16.46
C ARG A 24 -1.49 2.02 -16.09
N TRP A 25 -2.49 1.44 -15.44
CA TRP A 25 -3.68 2.16 -15.02
C TRP A 25 -3.42 3.26 -14.00
N LEU A 26 -2.43 3.09 -13.11
CA LEU A 26 -1.98 4.14 -12.19
C LEU A 26 -1.29 5.28 -12.94
N LYS A 27 -0.41 4.97 -13.91
CA LYS A 27 0.29 5.97 -14.74
C LYS A 27 -0.65 6.76 -15.64
N GLU A 28 -1.49 6.06 -16.39
CA GLU A 28 -2.54 6.65 -17.23
C GLU A 28 -3.57 7.40 -16.36
N GLY A 29 -3.73 6.92 -15.13
CA GLY A 29 -4.73 7.41 -14.22
C GLY A 29 -6.14 6.99 -14.57
N LYS A 30 -6.28 5.78 -15.09
CA LYS A 30 -7.58 5.09 -15.10
C LYS A 30 -7.98 4.68 -13.69
N ILE A 31 -6.98 4.48 -12.84
CA ILE A 31 -7.11 4.49 -11.38
C ILE A 31 -6.65 5.89 -10.89
N LYS A 32 -7.16 6.96 -11.51
CA LYS A 32 -7.26 8.30 -10.90
C LYS A 32 -8.72 8.44 -10.46
N GLY A 33 -8.96 8.26 -9.17
CA GLY A 33 -9.51 9.41 -8.52
C GLY A 33 -8.33 10.32 -8.20
N GLU A 34 -8.48 11.63 -8.34
CA GLU A 34 -7.70 12.60 -7.56
C GLU A 34 -7.51 12.15 -6.09
N TRP A 35 -8.41 11.30 -5.61
CA TRP A 35 -8.49 10.62 -4.33
C TRP A 35 -7.69 9.30 -4.18
N ILE A 36 -7.36 8.47 -5.18
CA ILE A 36 -6.67 7.18 -4.83
C ILE A 36 -5.20 7.38 -4.41
N CYS A 37 -4.53 8.39 -4.96
CA CYS A 37 -3.17 8.76 -4.55
C CYS A 37 -3.12 10.00 -3.64
N LYS A 38 -4.16 10.85 -3.56
CA LYS A 38 -4.24 11.92 -2.53
C LYS A 38 -5.08 11.57 -1.28
N SER A 39 -6.01 10.61 -1.33
CA SER A 39 -6.99 10.42 -0.23
C SER A 39 -6.37 9.86 1.03
N ASN A 40 -5.21 9.23 0.95
CA ASN A 40 -4.45 8.92 2.14
C ASN A 40 -3.17 9.75 2.15
N HIS A 41 -3.08 10.67 3.11
CA HIS A 41 -1.84 11.39 3.39
C HIS A 41 -0.73 10.34 3.58
N VAL A 42 0.34 10.42 2.80
CA VAL A 42 1.45 9.47 2.93
C VAL A 42 2.46 10.08 3.89
N ALA A 43 2.72 9.38 4.99
CA ALA A 43 3.80 9.73 5.89
C ALA A 43 4.88 8.66 5.79
N VAL A 44 6.10 9.06 5.42
CA VAL A 44 7.25 8.17 5.43
C VAL A 44 7.77 8.08 6.87
N VAL A 45 7.83 6.88 7.42
CA VAL A 45 8.39 6.63 8.75
C VAL A 45 9.91 6.53 8.62
N PRO A 46 10.69 7.35 9.36
CA PRO A 46 12.14 7.38 9.25
C PRO A 46 12.79 6.10 9.83
N GLY A 47 14.05 5.87 9.47
CA GLY A 47 14.85 4.75 9.98
C GLY A 47 14.69 3.43 9.22
N GLY A 48 14.12 3.48 8.01
CA GLY A 48 13.97 2.32 7.15
C GLY A 48 13.12 1.20 7.77
N LEU A 49 13.62 -0.03 7.77
CA LEU A 49 12.91 -1.20 8.30
C LEU A 49 12.68 -1.09 9.82
N ASN A 50 13.58 -0.42 10.55
CA ASN A 50 13.41 -0.14 11.99
C ASN A 50 12.16 0.73 12.26
N GLY A 51 11.66 1.44 11.25
CA GLY A 51 10.43 2.24 11.31
C GLY A 51 9.13 1.43 11.40
N VAL A 52 9.16 0.10 11.18
CA VAL A 52 7.92 -0.71 11.22
C VAL A 52 7.29 -0.72 12.61
N VAL A 53 8.08 -1.00 13.64
CA VAL A 53 7.60 -1.06 15.03
C VAL A 53 7.01 0.27 15.51
N PRO A 54 7.69 1.43 15.39
CA PRO A 54 7.09 2.71 15.76
C PRO A 54 5.90 3.08 14.88
N GLY A 55 5.91 2.74 13.59
CA GLY A 55 4.76 2.96 12.70
C GLY A 55 3.52 2.15 13.13
N LEU A 56 3.69 0.89 13.54
CA LEU A 56 2.60 0.07 14.08
C LEU A 56 2.05 0.64 15.41
N ARG A 57 2.91 1.16 16.28
CA ARG A 57 2.48 1.84 17.51
C ARG A 57 1.64 3.09 17.19
N GLN A 58 2.07 3.89 16.20
CA GLN A 58 1.31 5.04 15.72
C GLN A 58 -0.05 4.62 15.14
N LEU A 59 -0.08 3.56 14.33
CA LEU A 59 -1.32 3.02 13.77
C LEU A 59 -2.29 2.56 14.86
N ALA A 60 -1.78 1.88 15.90
CA ALA A 60 -2.59 1.44 17.04
C ALA A 60 -3.19 2.63 17.83
N GLY A 61 -2.49 3.77 17.87
CA GLY A 61 -2.99 5.03 18.43
C GLY A 61 -4.00 5.77 17.54
N GLY A 62 -4.23 5.30 16.31
CA GLY A 62 -5.13 5.91 15.33
C GLY A 62 -4.42 6.86 14.38
N VAL A 63 -4.61 6.66 13.07
CA VAL A 63 -4.13 7.54 12.02
C VAL A 63 -5.29 7.92 11.10
N SER A 64 -5.58 9.21 10.94
CA SER A 64 -6.70 9.70 10.12
C SER A 64 -6.40 9.55 8.64
N ALA A 65 -6.77 8.39 8.07
CA ALA A 65 -6.53 8.06 6.67
C ALA A 65 -5.07 8.23 6.23
N THR A 66 -4.10 8.25 7.15
CA THR A 66 -2.68 8.40 6.79
C THR A 66 -2.07 7.03 6.53
N LYS A 67 -1.48 6.86 5.35
CA LYS A 67 -0.71 5.66 5.02
C LYS A 67 0.72 5.85 5.51
N LEU A 68 1.11 5.05 6.49
CA LEU A 68 2.49 4.97 6.96
C LEU A 68 3.31 4.09 6.01
N VAL A 69 4.43 4.60 5.51
CA VAL A 69 5.32 3.90 4.58
C VAL A 69 6.72 3.87 5.14
N VAL A 70 7.30 2.67 5.26
CA VAL A 70 8.74 2.51 5.53
C VAL A 70 9.48 2.32 4.21
N ARG A 71 10.76 2.73 4.18
CA ARG A 71 11.65 2.53 3.03
C ARG A 71 12.82 1.65 3.47
N PRO A 72 12.74 0.31 3.32
CA PRO A 72 13.74 -0.61 3.85
C PRO A 72 15.21 -0.29 3.50
N PRO A 73 15.56 0.23 2.31
CA PRO A 73 16.94 0.61 2.00
C PRO A 73 17.50 1.78 2.83
N GLU A 74 16.64 2.56 3.49
CA GLU A 74 17.03 3.66 4.38
C GLU A 74 17.33 3.17 5.82
N THR A 75 17.48 1.84 6.01
CA THR A 75 17.89 1.28 7.31
C THR A 75 19.34 1.63 7.55
N ILE A 76 19.60 2.43 8.58
CA ILE A 76 20.94 2.71 9.07
C ILE A 76 21.21 1.69 10.17
N ASP A 77 22.37 1.02 10.11
CA ASP A 77 22.82 0.14 11.19
C ASP A 77 22.94 0.98 12.47
N VAL A 78 22.16 0.59 13.48
CA VAL A 78 22.10 1.21 14.81
C VAL A 78 23.06 0.54 15.78
#